data_AF-A0A969Y0M2-F1
#
_entry.id   AF-A0A969Y0M2-F1
#
_cell.length_a   1.000
_cell.length_b   1.000
_cell.length_c   1.000
_cell.angle_alpha   90.00
_cell.angle_beta   90.00
_cell.angle_gamma   90.00
#
_symmetry.space_group_name_H-M   'P 1'
#
loop_
_entity.id
_entity.type
_entity.pdbx_description
1 polymer ?
#
loop_
_entity_poly.entity_id
_entity_poly.type
_entity_poly.pdbx_seq_one_letter_code
_entity_poly.pdbx_strand_id
1 'polypeptide(L)'
;MKSYSRHIEDTELVTDVECTLTTGDLDYPGTALEVLAPDGSELFHVVVDGKGQRQVLFYARDTDFRMPLELLDKILLAGKEKVHYQEGQP
;
A
#
# COMPACT_ATOMS: atom_id res chain seq x y z
N MET A 1 -14.09 -28.39 -4.02
CA MET A 1 -13.60 -27.07 -4.44
C MET A 1 -14.64 -26.05 -4.00
N LYS A 2 -14.30 -25.07 -3.15
CA LYS A 2 -15.23 -23.95 -2.90
C LYS A 2 -15.43 -23.21 -4.24
N SER A 3 -16.65 -22.78 -4.55
CA SER A 3 -16.90 -21.94 -5.72
C SER A 3 -16.05 -20.66 -5.62
N TYR A 4 -15.49 -20.19 -6.74
CA TYR A 4 -14.74 -18.93 -6.76
C TYR A 4 -15.60 -17.74 -6.31
N SER A 5 -16.91 -17.76 -6.62
CA SER A 5 -17.86 -16.76 -6.11
C SER A 5 -17.89 -16.71 -4.59
N ARG A 6 -17.90 -17.88 -3.94
CA ARG A 6 -17.89 -17.99 -2.48
C ARG A 6 -16.57 -17.53 -1.89
N HIS A 7 -15.45 -17.80 -2.58
CA HIS A 7 -14.15 -17.26 -2.15
C HIS A 7 -14.15 -15.73 -2.17
N ILE A 8 -14.66 -15.09 -3.22
CA ILE A 8 -14.79 -13.62 -3.27
C ILE A 8 -15.69 -13.09 -2.15
N GLU A 9 -16.85 -13.71 -1.93
CA GLU A 9 -17.80 -13.30 -0.91
C GLU A 9 -17.27 -13.47 0.52
N ASP A 10 -16.52 -14.56 0.77
CA ASP A 10 -15.89 -14.85 2.06
C ASP A 10 -14.60 -14.03 2.29
N THR A 11 -14.01 -13.43 1.25
CA THR A 11 -12.78 -12.61 1.34
C THR A 11 -13.12 -11.24 1.91
N GLU A 12 -12.33 -10.82 2.91
CA GLU A 12 -12.49 -9.54 3.61
C GLU A 12 -12.52 -8.36 2.62
N LEU A 13 -13.56 -7.55 2.72
CA LEU A 13 -13.68 -6.31 1.95
C LEU A 13 -13.20 -5.14 2.81
N VAL A 14 -12.03 -4.60 2.45
CA VAL A 14 -11.51 -3.37 3.04
C VAL A 14 -12.13 -2.18 2.31
N THR A 15 -12.98 -1.42 2.99
CA THR A 15 -13.67 -0.25 2.43
C THR A 15 -13.10 1.08 2.89
N ASP A 16 -12.17 1.06 3.85
CA ASP A 16 -11.50 2.24 4.38
C ASP A 16 -10.06 1.89 4.74
N VAL A 17 -9.17 2.89 4.69
CA VAL A 17 -7.75 2.73 4.99
C VAL A 17 -7.19 3.95 5.70
N GLU A 18 -6.17 3.72 6.52
CA GLU A 18 -5.32 4.78 7.04
C GLU A 18 -4.04 4.84 6.22
N CYS A 19 -3.65 6.05 5.82
CA CYS A 19 -2.45 6.28 5.01
C CYS A 19 -1.43 7.12 5.79
N THR A 20 -0.24 6.58 6.01
CA THR A 20 0.86 7.27 6.70
C THR A 20 2.02 7.46 5.75
N LEU A 21 2.54 8.69 5.64
CA LEU A 21 3.76 8.95 4.87
C LEU A 21 4.96 8.80 5.79
N THR A 22 5.82 7.83 5.51
CA THR A 22 7.09 7.63 6.22
C THR A 22 8.25 8.04 5.33
N THR A 23 9.23 8.69 5.95
CA THR A 23 10.55 8.95 5.35
C THR A 23 11.45 7.85 5.89
N GLY A 24 12.19 7.16 5.03
CA GLY A 24 12.98 5.99 5.42
C GLY A 24 13.75 6.17 6.73
N ASP A 25 13.88 5.08 7.47
CA ASP A 25 15.05 4.93 8.34
C ASP A 25 16.33 5.24 7.53
N LEU A 26 17.41 5.63 8.21
CA LEU A 26 18.66 6.18 7.63
C LEU A 26 19.16 5.52 6.31
N ASP A 27 18.81 4.26 6.03
CA ASP A 27 19.22 3.49 4.86
C ASP A 27 18.26 3.53 3.65
N TYR A 28 17.06 4.14 3.74
CA TYR A 28 16.12 4.26 2.61
C TYR A 28 15.97 5.73 2.17
N PRO A 29 16.65 6.15 1.08
CA PRO A 29 16.63 7.53 0.58
C PRO A 29 15.35 7.87 -0.21
N GLY A 30 14.18 7.51 0.34
CA GLY A 30 12.88 7.75 -0.25
C GLY A 30 11.79 7.88 0.80
N THR A 31 10.61 8.33 0.36
CA THR A 31 9.40 8.21 1.16
C THR A 31 8.64 6.93 0.82
N ALA A 32 7.80 6.47 1.73
CA ALA A 32 6.84 5.40 1.53
C ALA A 32 5.47 5.87 2.02
N LEU A 33 4.42 5.51 1.31
CA LEU A 33 3.06 5.66 1.78
C LEU A 33 2.58 4.30 2.29
N GLU A 34 2.49 4.18 3.60
CA GLU A 34 1.98 3.00 4.29
C GLU A 34 0.46 3.00 4.22
N VAL A 35 -0.13 1.88 3.83
CA VAL A 35 -1.58 1.71 3.72
C VAL A 35 -2.00 0.63 4.69
N LEU A 36 -2.72 1.05 5.71
CA LEU A 36 -3.15 0.23 6.83
C LEU A 36 -4.66 0.07 6.79
N ALA A 37 -5.16 -1.10 7.18
CA ALA A 37 -6.56 -1.27 7.52
C ALA A 37 -6.88 -0.52 8.83
N PRO A 38 -8.16 -0.23 9.12
CA PRO A 38 -8.56 0.50 10.33
C PRO A 38 -8.22 -0.20 11.65
N ASP A 39 -7.90 -1.50 11.60
CA ASP A 39 -7.44 -2.29 12.75
C ASP A 39 -5.92 -2.19 12.96
N GLY A 40 -5.22 -1.42 12.13
CA GLY A 40 -3.77 -1.27 12.15
C GLY A 40 -3.01 -2.33 11.35
N SER A 41 -3.68 -3.25 10.66
CA SER A 41 -3.01 -4.24 9.82
C SER A 41 -2.40 -3.61 8.56
N GLU A 42 -1.14 -3.91 8.25
CA GLU A 42 -0.51 -3.51 6.98
C GLU A 42 -1.14 -4.22 5.79
N LEU A 43 -1.56 -3.44 4.78
CA LEU A 43 -2.12 -3.96 3.53
C LEU A 43 -1.05 -4.01 2.44
N PHE A 44 -0.48 -2.85 2.10
CA PHE A 44 0.61 -2.68 1.14
C PHE A 44 1.21 -1.28 1.28
N HIS A 45 2.41 -1.08 0.78
CA HIS A 45 3.03 0.25 0.74
C HIS A 45 3.15 0.74 -0.70
N VAL A 46 3.05 2.05 -0.92
CA VAL A 46 3.54 2.69 -2.14
C VAL A 46 4.96 3.19 -1.86
N VAL A 47 5.93 2.70 -2.62
CA VAL A 47 7.36 2.95 -2.41
C VAL A 47 7.99 3.56 -3.66
N VAL A 48 9.23 4.03 -3.55
CA VAL A 48 10.02 4.55 -4.66
C VAL A 48 11.45 4.03 -4.58
N ASP A 49 11.94 3.47 -5.68
CA ASP A 49 13.29 2.94 -5.74
C ASP A 49 14.36 4.02 -6.03
N GLY A 50 15.64 3.62 -6.00
CA GLY A 50 16.78 4.48 -6.32
C GLY A 50 16.80 5.03 -7.75
N LYS A 51 15.87 4.61 -8.62
CA LYS A 51 15.71 5.12 -9.98
C LYS A 51 14.50 6.06 -10.08
N GLY A 52 13.85 6.38 -8.96
CA GLY A 52 12.64 7.20 -8.92
C GLY A 52 11.38 6.46 -9.37
N GLN A 53 11.42 5.13 -9.53
CA GLN A 53 10.25 4.35 -9.94
C GLN A 53 9.33 4.13 -8.73
N ARG A 54 8.11 4.68 -8.82
CA ARG A 54 7.04 4.40 -7.85
C ARG A 54 6.44 3.02 -8.08
N GLN A 55 6.31 2.24 -7.02
CA GLN A 55 5.90 0.84 -7.04
C GLN A 55 4.94 0.55 -5.89
N VAL A 56 4.23 -0.56 -5.98
CA VAL A 56 3.44 -1.10 -4.86
C VAL A 56 4.18 -2.31 -4.29
N LEU A 57 4.47 -2.25 -2.99
CA LEU A 57 5.04 -3.35 -2.22
C LEU A 57 3.92 -4.05 -1.46
N PHE A 58 3.61 -5.28 -1.88
CA PHE A 58 2.59 -6.11 -1.22
C PHE A 58 3.22 -6.99 -0.16
N TYR A 59 2.60 -7.04 1.02
CA TYR A 59 3.00 -7.98 2.07
C TYR A 59 2.30 -9.32 1.88
N ALA A 60 3.03 -10.41 2.10
CA ALA A 60 2.43 -11.73 2.22
C ALA A 60 1.63 -11.76 3.53
N ARG A 61 0.30 -11.77 3.44
CA ARG A 61 -0.61 -11.95 4.58
C ARG A 61 -1.09 -13.39 4.62
N ASP A 62 -1.46 -13.85 5.82
CA ASP A 62 -2.09 -15.17 6.01
C ASP A 62 -3.50 -15.23 5.40
N THR A 63 -4.10 -14.08 5.10
CA THR A 63 -5.45 -13.95 4.55
C THR A 63 -5.50 -12.97 3.39
N ASP A 64 -6.21 -13.35 2.34
CA ASP A 64 -6.53 -12.47 1.22
C ASP A 64 -7.48 -11.34 1.66
N PHE A 65 -7.39 -10.20 0.98
CA PHE A 65 -8.36 -9.12 1.09
C PHE A 65 -8.72 -8.59 -0.29
N ARG A 66 -9.87 -7.93 -0.39
CA ARG A 66 -10.32 -7.21 -1.57
C ARG A 66 -10.69 -5.78 -1.21
N MET A 67 -10.65 -4.91 -2.20
CA MET A 67 -10.86 -3.47 -2.04
C MET A 67 -11.67 -2.92 -3.22
N PRO A 68 -12.54 -1.91 -3.01
CA PRO A 68 -13.13 -1.16 -4.13
C PRO A 68 -12.06 -0.50 -4.99
N LEU A 69 -12.24 -0.51 -6.32
CA LEU A 69 -11.29 0.09 -7.26
C LEU A 69 -11.11 1.58 -7.00
N GLU A 70 -12.19 2.27 -6.66
CA GLU A 70 -12.18 3.71 -6.39
C GLU A 70 -11.33 4.07 -5.16
N LEU A 71 -11.25 3.15 -4.18
CA LEU A 71 -10.40 3.33 -3.01
C LEU A 71 -8.93 3.14 -3.40
N LEU A 72 -8.64 2.09 -4.18
CA LEU A 72 -7.30 1.86 -4.71
C LEU A 72 -6.81 3.05 -5.55
N ASP A 73 -7.65 3.59 -6.43
CA ASP A 73 -7.29 4.74 -7.27
C ASP A 73 -6.91 5.98 -6.45
N LYS A 74 -7.65 6.26 -5.36
CA LYS A 74 -7.32 7.36 -4.43
C LYS A 74 -5.97 7.16 -3.75
N ILE A 75 -5.70 5.94 -3.30
CA ILE A 75 -4.42 5.59 -2.67
C ILE A 75 -3.28 5.75 -3.67
N LEU A 76 -3.45 5.25 -4.89
CA LEU A 76 -2.44 5.34 -5.95
C LEU A 76 -2.21 6.79 -6.38
N LEU A 77 -3.25 7.62 -6.40
CA LEU A 77 -3.10 9.06 -6.65
C LEU A 77 -2.29 9.74 -5.54
N ALA A 78 -2.64 9.49 -4.28
CA ALA A 78 -1.89 10.01 -3.13
C ALA A 78 -0.43 9.54 -3.12
N GLY A 79 -0.18 8.28 -3.44
CA GLY A 79 1.16 7.73 -3.60
C GLY A 79 1.93 8.42 -4.73
N LYS A 80 1.29 8.69 -5.87
CA LYS A 80 1.92 9.43 -6.97
C LYS A 80 2.28 10.87 -6.62
N GLU A 81 1.52 11.50 -5.73
CA GLU A 81 1.76 12.89 -5.31
C GLU A 81 2.80 13.01 -4.20
N LYS A 82 2.80 12.07 -3.24
CA LYS A 82 3.57 12.18 -1.99
C LYS A 82 4.83 11.32 -1.96
N VAL A 83 4.85 10.21 -2.70
CA VAL A 83 5.98 9.28 -2.69
C VAL A 83 7.05 9.75 -3.67
N HIS A 84 8.21 10.10 -3.14
CA HIS A 84 9.31 10.65 -3.92
C HIS A 84 10.65 10.20 -3.36
N TYR A 85 11.61 10.04 -4.28
CA TYR A 85 12.99 9.81 -3.92
C TYR A 85 13.58 11.10 -3.33
N GLN A 86 14.35 10.99 -2.24
CA GLN A 86 15.01 12.13 -1.61
C GLN A 86 16.49 12.09 -1.99
N GLU A 87 16.86 12.78 -3.07
CA GLU A 87 18.27 12.95 -3.41
C GLU A 87 18.97 13.79 -2.32
N GLY A 88 19.95 13.18 -1.64
CA GLY A 88 20.92 13.92 -0.82
C GLY A 88 20.52 14.23 0.62
N GLN A 89 19.75 13.37 1.30
CA GLN A 89 19.83 13.36 2.76
C GLN A 89 21.17 12.69 3.18
N PRO A 90 21.92 13.30 4.13
CA PRO A 90 23.26 12.86 4.51
C PRO A 90 23.32 11.46 5.10
#